data_AF-A0A9Q0I4V5-F1
#
_entry.id   AF-A0A9Q0I4V5-F1
#
_cell.length_a   1.000
_cell.length_b   1.000
_cell.length_c   1.000
_cell.angle_alpha   90.00
_cell.angle_beta   90.00
_cell.angle_gamma   90.00
#
_symmetry.space_group_name_H-M   'P 1'
#
loop_
_entity.id
_entity.type
_entity.pdbx_description
1 polymer ?
#
loop_
_entity_poly.entity_id
_entity_poly.type
_entity_poly.pdbx_seq_one_letter_code
_entity_poly.pdbx_strand_id
1 'polypeptide(L)'
;MQPARVTRWGGMISTPDAVLQAVIKRSLIDSGCPLSIVNDLIENAHERNWPQGLATLETRQMNRRYYENYVAKRIPGKQAVVVMACENQHMGEDMILEPGLVMIFAHGVEEIL
;
A
#
# COMPACT_ATOMS: atom_id res chain seq x y z
N MET A 1 3.43 10.53 8.53
CA MET A 1 2.41 9.48 8.69
C MET A 1 2.87 8.52 9.78
N GLN A 2 1.95 7.96 10.56
CA GLN A 2 2.26 7.04 11.66
C GLN A 2 2.64 5.63 11.13
N PRO A 3 3.53 4.89 11.81
CA PRO A 3 3.76 3.48 11.52
C PRO A 3 2.46 2.66 11.61
N ALA A 4 2.33 1.67 10.74
CA ALA A 4 1.16 0.80 10.67
C ALA A 4 1.55 -0.67 10.77
N ARG A 5 0.67 -1.47 11.38
CA ARG A 5 0.70 -2.92 11.30
C ARG A 5 -0.52 -3.42 10.54
N VAL A 6 -0.30 -4.26 9.53
CA VAL A 6 -1.38 -4.95 8.81
C VAL A 6 -1.55 -6.35 9.41
N THR A 7 -2.68 -6.63 10.03
CA THR A 7 -2.97 -7.92 10.68
C THR A 7 -3.76 -8.87 9.79
N ARG A 8 -4.34 -8.38 8.68
CA ARG A 8 -5.19 -9.17 7.77
C ARG A 8 -4.88 -8.93 6.29
N TRP A 9 -3.73 -9.43 5.84
CA TRP A 9 -3.29 -9.36 4.44
C TRP A 9 -4.27 -9.94 3.42
N GLY A 10 -5.11 -10.91 3.81
CA GLY A 10 -6.15 -11.45 2.91
C GLY A 10 -7.32 -10.49 2.63
N GLY A 11 -7.45 -9.41 3.41
CA GLY A 11 -8.46 -8.37 3.20
C GLY A 11 -8.03 -7.27 2.24
N MET A 12 -6.91 -7.45 1.53
CA MET A 12 -6.38 -6.50 0.56
C MET A 12 -7.34 -6.35 -0.63
N ILE A 13 -7.65 -5.10 -0.99
CA ILE A 13 -8.45 -4.73 -2.15
C ILE A 13 -7.48 -4.46 -3.29
N SER A 14 -7.33 -5.42 -4.21
CA SER A 14 -6.33 -5.33 -5.31
C SER A 14 -6.82 -4.58 -6.55
N THR A 15 -8.13 -4.40 -6.68
CA THR A 15 -8.79 -3.72 -7.80
C THR A 15 -9.69 -2.57 -7.33
N PRO A 16 -9.13 -1.57 -6.60
CA PRO A 16 -9.95 -0.45 -6.12
C PRO A 16 -10.52 0.35 -7.29
N ASP A 17 -11.82 0.66 -7.21
CA ASP A 17 -12.47 1.50 -8.22
C ASP A 17 -11.99 2.97 -8.14
N ALA A 18 -12.40 3.76 -9.14
CA ALA A 18 -11.99 5.15 -9.26
C ALA A 18 -12.44 6.01 -8.07
N VAL A 19 -13.58 5.71 -7.46
CA VAL A 19 -14.12 6.45 -6.32
C VAL A 19 -13.24 6.21 -5.09
N LEU A 20 -12.92 4.94 -4.81
CA LEU A 20 -12.05 4.55 -3.73
C LEU A 20 -10.64 5.13 -3.91
N GLN A 21 -10.08 5.07 -5.12
CA GLN A 21 -8.80 5.70 -5.44
C GLN A 21 -8.83 7.21 -5.18
N ALA A 22 -9.90 7.92 -5.57
CA ALA A 22 -10.04 9.36 -5.31
C ALA A 22 -10.11 9.69 -3.81
N VAL A 23 -10.80 8.87 -3.01
CA VAL A 23 -10.87 9.03 -1.55
C VAL A 23 -9.50 8.83 -0.89
N ILE A 24 -8.73 7.84 -1.35
CA ILE A 24 -7.37 7.62 -0.85
C ILE A 24 -6.44 8.75 -1.26
N LYS A 25 -6.52 9.20 -2.52
CA LYS A 25 -5.76 10.34 -3.05
C LYS A 25 -5.98 11.59 -2.21
N ARG A 26 -7.25 11.91 -1.90
CA ARG A 26 -7.59 13.06 -1.07
C ARG A 26 -6.96 12.96 0.33
N SER A 27 -7.01 11.78 0.93
CA SER A 27 -6.43 11.54 2.26
C SER A 27 -4.90 11.67 2.27
N LEU A 28 -4.22 11.23 1.20
CA LEU A 28 -2.78 11.43 1.04
C LEU A 28 -2.44 12.92 0.96
N ILE A 29 -3.14 13.69 0.11
CA ILE A 29 -2.94 15.14 -0.04
C ILE A 29 -3.16 15.85 1.30
N ASP A 30 -4.27 15.56 1.98
CA ASP A 30 -4.61 16.18 3.26
C ASP A 30 -3.59 15.85 4.37
N SER A 31 -2.87 14.73 4.24
CA SER A 31 -1.78 14.34 5.14
C SER A 31 -0.41 14.93 4.79
N GLY A 32 -0.34 15.78 3.76
CA GLY A 32 0.90 16.43 3.32
C GLY A 32 1.76 15.61 2.35
N CYS A 33 1.20 14.60 1.68
CA CYS A 33 1.92 13.87 0.63
C CYS A 33 2.34 14.83 -0.51
N PRO A 34 3.60 14.80 -0.98
CA PRO A 34 4.04 15.66 -2.07
C PRO A 34 3.22 15.44 -3.34
N LEU A 35 2.75 16.53 -3.94
CA LEU A 35 1.93 16.48 -5.15
C LEU A 35 2.69 15.86 -6.35
N SER A 36 4.02 15.90 -6.33
CA SER A 36 4.87 15.30 -7.36
C SER A 36 4.79 13.78 -7.44
N ILE A 37 4.38 13.09 -6.36
CA ILE A 37 4.34 11.62 -6.29
C ILE A 37 2.94 11.05 -6.04
N VAL A 38 1.98 11.89 -5.68
CA VAL A 38 0.66 11.41 -5.24
C VAL A 38 -0.13 10.70 -6.36
N ASN A 39 0.07 11.09 -7.62
CA ASN A 39 -0.56 10.40 -8.74
C ASN A 39 0.03 9.00 -8.92
N ASP A 40 1.36 8.90 -8.94
CA ASP A 40 2.07 7.63 -9.07
C ASP A 40 1.72 6.66 -7.95
N LEU A 41 1.65 7.14 -6.69
CA LEU A 41 1.22 6.32 -5.56
C LEU A 41 -0.21 5.78 -5.72
N ILE A 42 -1.11 6.56 -6.32
CA ILE A 42 -2.50 6.14 -6.55
C ILE A 42 -2.62 5.21 -7.76
N GLU A 43 -1.80 5.41 -8.80
CA GLU A 43 -1.67 4.45 -9.89
C GLU A 43 -1.15 3.10 -9.36
N ASN A 44 -0.21 3.14 -8.42
CA ASN A 44 0.34 1.97 -7.72
C ASN A 44 -0.58 1.41 -6.62
N ALA A 45 -1.84 1.86 -6.53
CA ALA A 45 -2.84 1.30 -5.63
C ALA A 45 -3.56 0.06 -6.19
N HIS A 46 -3.31 -0.28 -7.46
CA HIS A 46 -4.04 -1.31 -8.19
C HIS A 46 -3.08 -2.37 -8.74
N GLU A 47 -3.49 -3.64 -8.70
CA GLU A 47 -2.67 -4.78 -9.10
C GLU A 47 -2.11 -4.73 -10.53
N ARG A 48 -2.76 -3.99 -11.44
CA ARG A 48 -2.27 -3.79 -12.82
C ARG A 48 -0.91 -3.08 -12.89
N ASN A 49 -0.57 -2.34 -11.82
CA ASN A 49 0.66 -1.59 -11.68
C ASN A 49 1.55 -2.13 -10.56
N TRP A 50 1.14 -3.20 -9.87
CA TRP A 50 1.93 -3.76 -8.79
C TRP A 50 3.13 -4.56 -9.31
N PRO A 51 4.23 -4.65 -8.54
CA PRO A 51 5.37 -5.46 -8.90
C PRO A 51 5.02 -6.96 -8.80
N GLN A 52 5.85 -7.81 -9.39
CA GLN A 52 5.52 -9.22 -9.63
C GLN A 52 5.13 -9.97 -8.34
N GLY A 53 5.74 -9.63 -7.21
CA GLY A 53 5.48 -10.18 -5.89
C GLY A 53 4.09 -9.90 -5.30
N LEU A 54 3.26 -9.06 -5.96
CA LEU A 54 1.87 -8.79 -5.58
C LEU A 54 0.87 -8.86 -6.74
N ALA A 55 1.33 -8.93 -8.00
CA ALA A 55 0.49 -8.72 -9.18
C ALA A 55 -0.71 -9.69 -9.30
N THR A 56 -0.60 -10.92 -8.82
CA THR A 56 -1.65 -11.94 -8.96
C THR A 56 -2.16 -12.46 -7.62
N LEU A 57 -3.37 -13.01 -7.60
CA LEU A 57 -3.93 -13.65 -6.40
C LEU A 57 -3.04 -14.80 -5.89
N GLU A 58 -2.52 -15.63 -6.79
CA GLU A 58 -1.63 -16.74 -6.46
C GLU A 58 -0.35 -16.24 -5.78
N THR A 59 0.32 -15.26 -6.38
CA THR A 59 1.52 -14.67 -5.78
C THR A 59 1.23 -14.05 -4.41
N ARG A 60 0.09 -13.38 -4.25
CA ARG A 60 -0.32 -12.81 -2.95
C ARG A 60 -0.58 -13.85 -1.88
N GLN A 61 -1.10 -15.01 -2.24
CA GLN A 61 -1.28 -16.11 -1.30
C GLN A 61 0.07 -16.71 -0.89
N MET A 62 0.99 -16.89 -1.85
CA MET A 62 2.34 -17.40 -1.60
C MET A 62 3.17 -16.46 -0.73
N ASN A 63 3.14 -15.15 -1.01
CA ASN A 63 3.93 -14.14 -0.32
C ASN A 63 3.28 -13.57 0.94
N ARG A 64 2.12 -14.09 1.36
CA ARG A 64 1.31 -13.53 2.44
C ARG A 64 2.08 -13.24 3.72
N ARG A 65 2.95 -14.17 4.14
CA ARG A 65 3.78 -14.01 5.34
C ARG A 65 4.93 -13.04 5.12
N TYR A 66 5.45 -12.96 3.89
CA TYR A 66 6.57 -12.10 3.56
C TYR A 66 6.19 -10.61 3.62
N TYR A 67 4.91 -10.28 3.38
CA TYR A 67 4.38 -8.93 3.53
C TYR A 67 4.49 -8.35 4.95
N GLU A 68 4.59 -9.19 5.99
CA GLU A 68 4.80 -8.74 7.37
C GLU A 68 6.13 -7.98 7.56
N ASN A 69 7.07 -8.15 6.62
CA ASN A 69 8.37 -7.45 6.64
C ASN A 69 8.31 -6.02 6.05
N TYR A 70 7.18 -5.60 5.49
CA TYR A 70 7.05 -4.23 4.98
C TYR A 70 7.10 -3.20 6.11
N VAL A 71 7.86 -2.14 5.89
CA VAL A 71 7.74 -0.88 6.62
C VAL A 71 6.57 -0.11 6.02
N ALA A 72 5.43 -0.16 6.72
CA ALA A 72 4.18 0.45 6.30
C ALA A 72 3.82 1.66 7.16
N LYS A 73 3.27 2.69 6.52
CA LYS A 73 2.73 3.88 7.19
C LYS A 73 1.25 4.03 6.92
N ARG A 74 0.48 4.36 7.95
CA ARG A 74 -0.97 4.47 7.86
C ARG A 74 -1.38 5.72 7.10
N ILE A 75 -2.32 5.58 6.16
CA ILE A 75 -3.06 6.71 5.59
C ILE A 75 -4.11 7.14 6.62
N PRO A 76 -4.08 8.39 7.11
CA PRO A 76 -4.94 8.83 8.22
C PRO A 76 -6.43 8.60 7.96
N GLY A 77 -7.12 8.01 8.94
CA GLY A 77 -8.55 7.74 8.87
C GLY A 77 -8.97 6.75 7.78
N LYS A 78 -8.04 5.91 7.28
CA LYS A 78 -8.31 4.88 6.28
C LYS A 78 -7.81 3.51 6.73
N GLN A 79 -8.40 2.46 6.16
CA GLN A 79 -7.86 1.10 6.16
C GLN A 79 -6.93 0.97 4.94
N ALA A 80 -5.85 1.75 4.95
CA ALA A 80 -4.89 1.77 3.87
C ALA A 80 -3.51 2.19 4.40
N VAL A 81 -2.48 1.70 3.74
CA VAL A 81 -1.09 2.01 4.05
C VAL A 81 -0.34 2.45 2.81
N VAL A 82 0.70 3.24 3.04
CA VAL A 82 1.75 3.53 2.06
C VAL A 82 2.98 2.69 2.42
N VAL A 83 3.58 2.08 1.42
CA VAL A 83 4.86 1.38 1.50
C VAL A 83 5.82 2.11 0.56
N MET A 84 6.66 2.98 1.13
CA MET A 84 7.61 3.79 0.35
C MET A 84 8.82 2.93 -0.05
N ALA A 85 9.24 3.02 -1.32
CA ALA A 85 10.39 2.25 -1.81
C ALA A 85 11.67 2.57 -1.03
N CYS A 86 11.90 3.86 -0.74
CA CYS A 86 13.07 4.33 0.02
C CYS A 86 13.14 3.80 1.46
N GLU A 87 12.04 3.31 2.03
CA GLU A 87 11.98 2.71 3.38
C GLU A 87 11.93 1.19 3.35
N ASN A 88 11.88 0.59 2.16
CA ASN A 88 11.68 -0.84 1.95
C ASN A 88 12.76 -1.46 1.06
N GLN A 89 13.96 -0.85 1.00
CA GLN A 89 15.10 -1.36 0.22
C GLN A 89 15.61 -2.74 0.70
N HIS A 90 15.21 -3.18 1.90
CA HIS A 90 15.48 -4.53 2.42
C HIS A 90 14.56 -5.60 1.81
N MET A 91 13.45 -5.19 1.20
CA MET A 91 12.56 -6.08 0.46
C MET A 91 13.13 -6.36 -0.94
N GLY A 92 12.74 -7.48 -1.55
CA GLY A 92 13.13 -7.79 -2.93
C GLY A 92 12.63 -6.76 -3.94
N GLU A 93 13.34 -6.61 -5.06
CA GLU A 93 12.96 -5.68 -6.15
C GLU A 93 11.58 -5.99 -6.75
N ASP A 94 11.14 -7.25 -6.68
CA ASP A 94 9.82 -7.71 -7.09
C ASP A 94 8.71 -7.36 -6.09
N MET A 95 9.05 -6.76 -4.96
CA MET A 95 8.13 -6.43 -3.86
C MET A 95 7.98 -4.92 -3.65
N ILE A 96 8.82 -4.09 -4.27
CA ILE A 96 8.78 -2.64 -4.15
C ILE A 96 8.64 -1.99 -5.51
N LEU A 97 8.18 -0.75 -5.53
CA LEU A 97 8.01 0.04 -6.74
C LEU A 97 8.23 1.50 -6.40
N GLU A 98 8.96 2.23 -7.23
CA GLU A 98 9.13 3.68 -7.09
C GLU A 98 7.85 4.43 -7.49
N PRO A 99 7.44 5.50 -6.76
CA PRO A 99 8.01 5.99 -5.50
C PRO A 99 7.57 5.19 -4.26
N GLY A 100 6.53 4.38 -4.43
CA GLY A 100 5.99 3.50 -3.41
C GLY A 100 4.72 2.80 -3.90
N LEU A 101 4.13 2.01 -2.99
CA LEU A 101 2.85 1.33 -3.19
C LEU A 101 1.81 1.89 -2.22
N VAL A 102 0.55 1.89 -2.66
CA VAL A 102 -0.60 2.06 -1.78
C VAL A 102 -1.32 0.72 -1.70
N MET A 103 -1.54 0.24 -0.49
CA MET A 103 -2.33 -0.98 -0.26
C MET A 103 -3.57 -0.63 0.55
N ILE A 104 -4.73 -0.96 0.00
CA ILE A 104 -6.04 -0.67 0.59
C ILE A 104 -6.62 -1.98 1.12
N PHE A 105 -7.26 -1.94 2.27
CA PHE A 105 -7.81 -3.10 2.96
C PHE A 105 -9.26 -2.84 3.36
N ALA A 106 -10.06 -3.91 3.40
CA ALA A 106 -11.39 -3.84 3.99
C ALA A 106 -11.31 -3.60 5.52
N HIS A 107 -10.30 -4.16 6.18
CA HIS A 107 -10.06 -4.07 7.63
C HIS A 107 -8.66 -4.64 7.97
N GLY A 108 -8.19 -4.41 9.21
CA GLY A 108 -6.95 -4.99 9.74
C GLY A 108 -5.70 -4.11 9.62
N VAL A 109 -5.86 -2.81 9.35
CA VAL A 109 -4.79 -1.81 9.50
C VAL A 109 -4.89 -1.18 10.89
N GLU A 110 -3.84 -1.36 11.68
CA GLU A 110 -3.71 -0.88 13.06
C GLU A 110 -2.55 0.12 13.15
N GLU A 111 -2.66 1.09 14.07
CA GLU A 111 -1.53 1.95 14.44
C GLU A 111 -0.64 1.22 15.45
N ILE A 112 0.67 1.40 15.31
CA ILE A 112 1.63 0.93 16.30
C ILE A 112 1.81 2.07 17.30
N LEU A 113 1.41 1.83 18.56
CA LEU A 113 1.61 2.75 19.68
C LEU A 113 3.05 2.73 20.19
#